data_AF-A0A847NF55-F1
#
_entry.id   AF-A0A847NF55-F1
#
_cell.length_a   1.000
_cell.length_b   1.000
_cell.length_c   1.000
_cell.angle_alpha   90.00
_cell.angle_beta   90.00
_cell.angle_gamma   90.00
#
_symmetry.space_group_name_H-M   'P 1'
#
loop_
_entity.id
_entity.type
_entity.pdbx_description
1 polymer ?
#
loop_
_entity_poly.entity_id
_entity_poly.type
_entity_poly.pdbx_seq_one_letter_code
_entity_poly.pdbx_strand_id
1 'polypeptide(L)' 'MKEFLSNNGINYEYIDITDSMRNLKIYLGIRDTRPEFEEIKKIEKVGIPFIMLGKGEKLIFGQPGLNELE' A
#
# COMPACT_ATOMS: atom_id res chain seq x y z
N MET A 1 8.51 6.71 5.72
CA MET A 1 7.07 6.35 5.70
C MET A 1 6.52 6.08 7.08
N LYS A 2 7.03 5.08 7.83
CA LYS A 2 6.62 4.79 9.22
C LYS A 2 6.68 6.01 10.15
N GLU A 3 7.83 6.69 10.16
CA GLU A 3 8.01 7.90 10.97
C GLU A 3 7.06 9.02 10.60
N PHE A 4 6.73 9.18 9.32
CA PHE A 4 5.81 10.21 8.85
C PHE A 4 4.39 10.00 9.34
N LEU A 5 3.88 8.77 9.24
CA LEU A 5 2.55 8.41 9.75
C LEU A 5 2.50 8.54 11.29
N SER A 6 3.55 8.08 11.98
CA SER A 6 3.66 8.22 13.44
C SER A 6 3.72 9.69 13.89
N ASN A 7 4.43 10.56 13.17
CA ASN A 7 4.54 11.98 13.53
C ASN A 7 3.22 12.75 13.31
N ASN A 8 2.39 12.28 12.38
CA ASN A 8 1.06 12.85 12.10
C ASN A 8 -0.06 12.19 12.93
N GLY A 9 0.27 11.26 13.85
CA GLY A 9 -0.73 10.56 14.66
C GLY A 9 -1.67 9.64 13.86
N ILE A 10 -1.26 9.24 12.66
CA ILE A 10 -2.08 8.37 11.81
C ILE A 10 -1.88 6.94 12.26
N ASN A 11 -2.97 6.25 12.58
CA ASN A 11 -2.93 4.86 12.99
C ASN A 11 -2.70 3.98 11.75
N TYR A 12 -1.54 3.33 11.67
CA TYR A 12 -1.20 2.44 10.55
C TYR A 12 -0.73 1.08 11.04
N GLU A 13 -0.97 0.07 10.20
CA GLU A 13 -0.42 -1.27 10.40
C GLU A 13 0.63 -1.54 9.32
N TYR A 14 1.84 -1.88 9.74
CA TYR A 14 2.88 -2.29 8.81
C TYR A 14 2.77 -3.80 8.58
N ILE A 15 2.49 -4.18 7.34
CA ILE A 15 2.41 -5.58 6.93
C ILE A 15 3.58 -5.87 6.01
N ASP A 16 4.43 -6.81 6.42
CA ASP A 16 5.51 -7.30 5.57
C ASP A 16 5.02 -8.47 4.71
N ILE A 17 5.07 -8.31 3.39
CA ILE A 17 4.58 -9.34 2.46
C ILE A 17 5.50 -10.56 2.38
N THR A 18 6.77 -10.44 2.81
CA THR A 18 7.75 -11.53 2.77
C THR A 18 7.80 -12.33 4.07
N ASP A 19 7.29 -11.75 5.17
CA ASP A 19 7.23 -12.39 6.49
C ASP A 19 6.40 -13.69 6.50
N SER A 20 5.29 -13.74 5.75
CA SER A 20 4.37 -14.88 5.80
C SER A 20 3.64 -15.11 4.47
N MET A 21 3.41 -16.39 4.11
CA MET A 21 2.61 -16.75 2.93
C MET A 21 1.20 -16.14 2.94
N ARG A 22 0.65 -15.92 4.14
CA ARG A 22 -0.65 -15.25 4.33
C ARG A 22 -0.61 -13.80 3.81
N ASN A 23 0.44 -13.05 4.14
CA ASN A 23 0.58 -11.65 3.74
C ASN A 23 0.79 -11.54 2.24
N LEU A 24 1.61 -12.44 1.67
CA LEU A 24 1.79 -12.54 0.23
C LEU A 24 0.46 -12.84 -0.49
N LYS A 25 -0.35 -13.77 0.03
CA LYS A 25 -1.67 -14.09 -0.54
C LYS A 25 -2.63 -12.89 -0.49
N ILE A 26 -2.63 -12.14 0.61
CA ILE A 26 -3.43 -10.91 0.74
C ILE A 26 -2.97 -9.88 -0.30
N TYR A 27 -1.67 -9.64 -0.41
CA TYR A 27 -1.09 -8.73 -1.40
C TYR A 27 -1.43 -9.16 -2.83
N LEU A 28 -1.28 -10.44 -3.17
CA LEU A 28 -1.64 -10.99 -4.48
C LEU A 28 -3.12 -10.74 -4.79
N GLY A 29 -4.02 -10.97 -3.82
CA GLY A 29 -5.44 -10.71 -3.97
C GLY A 29 -5.74 -9.23 -4.25
N ILE A 30 -5.12 -8.31 -3.51
CA ILE A 30 -5.27 -6.87 -3.73
C ILE A 30 -4.73 -6.48 -5.11
N ARG A 31 -3.53 -6.94 -5.43
CA ARG A 31 -2.85 -6.68 -6.72
C ARG A 31 -3.65 -7.19 -7.91
N ASP A 32 -4.39 -8.28 -7.74
CA ASP A 32 -5.19 -8.88 -8.82
C ASP A 32 -6.60 -8.29 -8.92
N THR A 33 -7.17 -7.86 -7.80
CA THR A 33 -8.53 -7.32 -7.75
C THR A 33 -8.59 -5.82 -8.08
N ARG A 34 -7.50 -5.07 -7.86
CA ARG A 34 -7.52 -3.61 -7.92
C ARG A 34 -7.00 -3.07 -9.25
N PRO A 35 -7.75 -2.19 -9.95
CA PRO A 35 -7.33 -1.60 -11.21
C PRO A 35 -6.11 -0.67 -11.07
N GLU A 36 -5.91 -0.07 -9.89
CA GLU A 36 -4.72 0.75 -9.59
C GLU A 36 -3.41 -0.05 -9.75
N PHE A 37 -3.45 -1.37 -9.49
CA PHE A 37 -2.32 -2.25 -9.72
C PHE A 37 -2.18 -2.70 -11.19
N GLU A 38 -3.19 -2.54 -12.03
CA GLU A 38 -3.08 -2.87 -13.46
C GLU A 38 -2.12 -1.93 -14.17
N GLU A 39 -2.16 -0.63 -13.87
CA GLU A 39 -1.20 0.34 -14.41
C GLU A 39 0.22 0.03 -13.94
N ILE A 40 0.38 -0.34 -12.68
CA ILE A 40 1.66 -0.78 -12.09
C ILE A 40 2.18 -2.07 -12.76
N LYS A 41 1.29 -3.05 -13.01
CA LYS A 41 1.61 -4.29 -13.72
C LYS A 41 2.04 -3.99 -15.17
N LYS A 42 1.38 -3.03 -15.82
CA LYS A 42 1.66 -2.62 -17.21
C LYS A 42 3.04 -1.99 -17.36
N ILE A 43 3.54 -1.34 -16.31
CA ILE A 43 4.92 -0.82 -16.26
C ILE A 43 5.93 -1.84 -15.68
N GLU A 44 5.54 -3.12 -15.61
CA GLU A 44 6.36 -4.25 -15.11
C GLU A 44 6.91 -4.03 -13.70
N LYS A 45 6.20 -3.25 -12.87
CA LYS A 45 6.56 -3.01 -11.47
C LYS A 45 5.72 -3.83 -10.51
N VAL A 46 6.26 -4.00 -9.31
CA VAL A 46 5.59 -4.71 -8.21
C VAL A 46 4.65 -3.77 -7.43
N GLY A 47 4.85 -2.45 -7.49
CA GLY A 47 3.98 -1.49 -6.78
C GLY A 47 4.11 -1.52 -5.26
N ILE A 48 5.29 -1.85 -4.75
CA ILE A 48 5.63 -1.81 -3.32
C ILE A 48 6.78 -0.82 -3.10
N PRO A 49 6.83 -0.09 -1.96
CA PRO A 49 5.83 -0.02 -0.90
C PRO A 49 4.60 0.85 -1.27
N PHE A 50 3.43 0.50 -0.74
CA PHE A 50 2.19 1.26 -0.89
C PHE A 50 1.44 1.33 0.45
N ILE A 51 0.59 2.35 0.59
CA ILE A 51 -0.30 2.53 1.74
C ILE A 51 -1.73 2.27 1.27
N MET A 52 -2.49 1.58 2.09
CA MET A 52 -3.91 1.36 1.87
C MET A 52 -4.71 2.16 2.91
N LEU A 53 -5.51 3.13 2.45
CA LEU A 53 -6.40 3.93 3.30
C LEU A 53 -7.83 3.35 3.25
N GLY A 54 -8.61 3.57 4.31
CA GLY A 54 -10.03 3.20 4.36
C GLY A 54 -10.31 1.71 4.12
N LYS A 55 -9.45 0.80 4.61
CA LYS A 55 -9.55 -0.65 4.34
C LYS A 55 -9.54 -1.04 2.85
N GLY A 56 -8.89 -0.25 2.00
CA GLY A 56 -8.80 -0.52 0.56
C GLY A 56 -9.68 0.37 -0.28
N GLU A 57 -10.11 1.52 0.24
CA GLU A 57 -10.76 2.55 -0.57
C GLU A 57 -9.76 3.28 -1.46
N LYS A 58 -8.52 3.48 -0.99
CA LYS A 58 -7.50 4.21 -1.75
C LYS A 58 -6.12 3.56 -1.57
N LEU A 59 -5.41 3.35 -2.67
CA LEU A 59 -4.03 2.88 -2.66
C LEU A 59 -3.10 4.04 -3.02
N ILE A 60 -2.14 4.33 -2.14
CA ILE A 60 -1.13 5.35 -2.39
C ILE A 60 0.21 4.65 -2.60
N PHE A 61 0.77 4.80 -3.78
CA PHE A 61 2.04 4.21 -4.17
C PHE A 61 3.16 5.23 -4.01
N GLY A 62 4.25 4.87 -3.33
CA GLY A 62 5.37 5.78 -3.06
C GLY A 62 5.21 6.58 -1.76
N GLN A 63 6.08 7.57 -1.54
CA GLN A 63 6.05 8.39 -0.32
C GLN A 63 4.97 9.47 -0.45
N PRO A 64 3.82 9.37 0.26
CA PRO A 64 2.77 10.38 0.16
C PRO A 64 3.30 11.73 0.62
N GLY A 65 2.92 12.80 -0.08
CA GLY A 65 2.97 14.15 0.48
C GLY A 65 1.89 14.31 1.56
N LEU A 66 2.12 15.18 2.57
CA LEU A 66 1.14 15.45 3.65
C LEU A 66 -0.26 15.77 3.10
N ASN A 67 -0.30 16.50 1.98
CA ASN A 67 -1.53 16.93 1.31
C ASN A 67 -2.37 15.79 0.69
N GLU A 68 -1.84 14.57 0.60
CA GLU A 68 -2.60 13.40 0.09
C GLU A 68 -3.22 12.54 1.20
N LEU A 69 -2.93 12.87 2.47
CA LEU A 69 -3.46 12.22 3.66
C LEU A 69 -4.54 13.04 4.38
N GLU A 70 -4.92 14.20 3.83
CA GLU A 70 -6.04 15.05 4.30
C GLU A 70 -7.40 14.63 3.72
#